data_AF-A0A1I1UCN4-F1
#
_entry.id   AF-A0A1I1UCN4-F1
#
_cell.length_a   1.000
_cell.length_b   1.000
_cell.length_c   1.000
_cell.angle_alpha   90.00
_cell.angle_beta   90.00
_cell.angle_gamma   90.00
#
_symmetry.space_group_name_H-M   'P 1'
#
loop_
_entity.id
_entity.type
_entity.pdbx_description
1 polymer ?
#
loop_
_entity_poly.entity_id
_entity_poly.type
_entity_poly.pdbx_seq_one_letter_code
_entity_poly.pdbx_strand_id
1 'polypeptide(L)'
;MTHQTPKAFDFGAEPEPPAAPAKPAAAPRAFDFGEEPAPPAATSTPTALSFDDLPALPVPVDPPKPAARVLFDSEDHPAVRDALALARADHPKLVEHAEQRMAALFRRLLPVRMKLVTEWAEGPLMEQAALLQPITELVLKFAQLAVPAQLEAALESTRATPSVFGKLFRRPMTPAQYKPALLSSREQLLQLIADSEVASSNLEASANNLALHGAALAVVAKLAGGAVDAVLEDALTQRRTLIQQAVRQAELSILQMGQVRQQAADLVGQVSSFLTVTLPALEMAQAQGGN
;
A
#
# COMPACT_ATOMS: atom_id res chain seq x y z
N MET A 1 -32.59 32.01 42.64
CA MET A 1 -32.70 30.68 42.01
C MET A 1 -32.26 30.84 40.56
N THR A 2 -31.24 30.22 40.00
CA THR A 2 -30.20 29.28 40.45
C THR A 2 -29.06 29.42 39.43
N HIS A 3 -27.88 29.83 39.87
CA HIS A 3 -26.65 29.67 39.10
C HIS A 3 -26.29 28.19 39.11
N GLN A 4 -26.51 27.47 38.00
CA GLN A 4 -25.96 26.14 37.83
C GLN A 4 -24.65 26.25 37.04
N THR A 5 -23.54 26.10 37.76
CA THR A 5 -22.26 25.70 37.20
C THR A 5 -22.40 24.33 36.53
N PRO A 6 -21.89 24.13 35.30
CA PRO A 6 -21.91 22.82 34.68
C PRO A 6 -21.05 21.84 35.47
N LYS A 7 -21.63 20.68 35.78
CA LYS A 7 -21.03 19.57 36.52
C LYS A 7 -19.76 19.08 35.80
N ALA A 8 -18.63 19.04 36.51
CA ALA A 8 -17.40 18.46 35.99
C ALA A 8 -17.61 16.98 35.65
N PHE A 9 -16.98 16.55 34.55
CA PHE A 9 -16.94 15.16 34.13
C PHE A 9 -16.12 14.37 35.16
N ASP A 10 -16.81 13.48 35.88
CA ASP A 10 -16.25 12.58 36.88
C ASP A 10 -15.66 11.36 36.15
N PHE A 11 -14.33 11.32 36.04
CA PHE A 11 -13.63 10.11 35.63
C PHE A 11 -13.57 9.19 36.85
N GLY A 12 -14.47 8.21 36.88
CA GLY A 12 -14.52 7.18 37.89
C GLY A 12 -13.15 6.55 38.15
N ALA A 13 -12.97 6.17 39.41
CA ALA A 13 -11.74 5.67 40.00
C ALA A 13 -10.98 4.65 39.13
N GLU A 14 -9.68 4.92 39.03
CA GLU A 14 -8.62 4.06 38.52
C GLU A 14 -8.71 2.66 39.17
N PRO A 15 -8.71 1.56 38.38
CA PRO A 15 -8.71 0.23 38.97
C PRO A 15 -7.36 -0.03 39.64
N GLU A 16 -7.43 -0.24 40.95
CA GLU A 16 -6.34 -0.64 41.85
C GLU A 16 -5.66 -1.94 41.33
N PRO A 17 -4.32 -2.01 41.29
CA PRO A 17 -3.62 -3.19 40.80
C PRO A 17 -3.76 -4.36 41.79
N PRO A 18 -4.07 -5.59 41.32
CA PRO A 18 -4.15 -6.74 42.20
C PRO A 18 -2.77 -7.13 42.75
N ALA A 19 -2.78 -7.47 44.04
CA ALA A 19 -1.62 -7.93 44.81
C ALA A 19 -0.91 -9.14 44.16
N ALA A 20 0.41 -9.16 44.32
CA ALA A 20 1.30 -10.20 43.83
C ALA A 20 1.00 -11.59 44.40
N PRO A 21 1.05 -12.65 43.56
CA PRO A 21 1.42 -13.98 44.02
C PRO A 21 2.83 -14.37 43.58
N ALA A 22 3.51 -15.04 44.50
CA ALA A 22 4.84 -15.58 44.37
C ALA A 22 4.96 -16.72 43.34
N LYS A 23 6.01 -16.66 42.51
CA LYS A 23 6.95 -17.72 42.06
C LYS A 23 7.40 -17.44 40.62
N PRO A 24 8.71 -17.38 40.33
CA PRO A 24 9.19 -17.16 38.97
C PRO A 24 9.11 -18.48 38.16
N ALA A 25 8.34 -18.45 37.08
CA ALA A 25 8.44 -19.44 36.01
C ALA A 25 9.63 -19.09 35.11
N ALA A 26 10.34 -20.13 34.68
CA ALA A 26 11.64 -20.10 34.03
C ALA A 26 11.72 -19.21 32.78
N ALA A 27 12.70 -18.31 32.75
CA ALA A 27 13.17 -17.66 31.53
C ALA A 27 13.94 -18.68 30.66
N PRO A 28 13.82 -18.64 29.32
CA PRO A 28 14.64 -19.46 28.44
C PRO A 28 16.12 -19.03 28.53
N ARG A 29 16.96 -20.02 28.81
CA ARG A 29 18.41 -19.91 29.04
C ARG A 29 19.11 -19.50 27.75
N ALA A 30 19.91 -18.43 27.81
CA ALA A 30 20.79 -18.01 26.72
C ALA A 30 21.82 -19.10 26.42
N PHE A 31 22.16 -19.27 25.13
CA PHE A 31 23.25 -20.13 24.67
C PHE A 31 24.59 -19.57 25.16
N ASP A 32 25.30 -20.40 25.90
CA ASP A 32 26.65 -20.18 26.39
C ASP A 32 27.64 -20.74 25.36
N PHE A 33 28.54 -19.91 24.86
CA PHE A 33 29.63 -20.29 23.97
C PHE A 33 30.94 -20.12 24.75
N GLY A 34 31.46 -21.23 25.27
CA GLY A 34 32.73 -21.28 25.98
C GLY A 34 33.26 -22.70 26.17
N GLU A 35 34.51 -22.89 25.72
CA GLU A 35 35.47 -23.96 25.99
C GLU A 35 35.48 -25.26 25.14
N GLU A 36 36.40 -25.22 24.17
CA GLU A 36 37.11 -26.35 23.57
C GLU A 36 37.76 -27.29 24.60
N PRO A 37 37.75 -28.61 24.35
CA PRO A 37 38.84 -29.47 24.76
C PRO A 37 39.73 -29.86 23.57
N ALA A 38 41.03 -29.56 23.71
CA ALA A 38 42.15 -29.96 22.85
C ALA A 38 42.47 -31.48 22.95
N PRO A 39 43.27 -32.05 22.02
CA PRO A 39 43.08 -33.39 21.45
C PRO A 39 43.96 -34.49 22.07
N PRO A 40 43.66 -35.78 21.83
CA PRO A 40 44.69 -36.82 21.81
C PRO A 40 45.21 -37.08 20.40
N ALA A 41 46.51 -37.41 20.36
CA ALA A 41 47.41 -37.38 19.22
C ALA A 41 47.16 -38.42 18.12
N ALA A 42 47.69 -38.08 16.95
CA ALA A 42 47.67 -38.78 15.69
C ALA A 42 48.25 -40.20 15.71
N THR A 43 47.60 -41.12 14.99
CA THR A 43 48.29 -42.19 14.25
C THR A 43 47.52 -42.56 12.97
N SER A 44 48.27 -42.58 11.87
CA SER A 44 48.04 -43.24 10.59
C SER A 44 47.06 -42.64 9.57
N THR A 45 47.62 -42.44 8.38
CA THR A 45 47.10 -42.00 7.08
C THR A 45 46.07 -42.96 6.48
N PRO A 46 45.20 -42.50 5.56
CA PRO A 46 43.99 -43.22 5.14
C PRO A 46 44.30 -44.44 4.25
N THR A 47 43.79 -45.61 4.68
CA THR A 47 43.78 -46.84 3.87
C THR A 47 42.61 -46.79 2.89
N ALA A 48 42.93 -46.82 1.60
CA ALA A 48 41.96 -47.02 0.53
C ALA A 48 41.32 -48.42 0.65
N LEU A 49 39.99 -48.47 0.70
CA LEU A 49 39.25 -49.71 0.52
C LEU A 49 39.16 -50.00 -0.97
N SER A 50 40.12 -50.78 -1.46
CA SER A 50 40.08 -51.39 -2.79
C SER A 50 38.99 -52.45 -2.81
N PHE A 51 37.94 -52.23 -3.60
CA PHE A 51 37.00 -53.28 -4.01
C PHE A 51 37.26 -53.59 -5.48
N ASP A 52 38.33 -54.33 -5.73
CA ASP A 52 38.63 -54.86 -7.06
C ASP A 52 38.80 -56.39 -6.91
N ASP A 53 37.66 -57.07 -6.79
CA ASP A 53 37.48 -58.46 -7.24
C ASP A 53 36.02 -58.90 -7.06
N LEU A 54 35.18 -58.68 -8.08
CA LEU A 54 33.92 -59.42 -8.26
C LEU A 54 33.64 -59.61 -9.76
N PRO A 55 33.18 -60.80 -10.21
CA PRO A 55 32.99 -61.10 -11.62
C PRO A 55 31.83 -60.29 -12.22
N ALA A 56 31.99 -59.88 -13.48
CA ALA A 56 31.02 -59.08 -14.22
C ALA A 56 29.64 -59.79 -14.32
N LEU A 57 28.66 -59.24 -13.63
CA LEU A 57 27.24 -59.55 -13.82
C LEU A 57 26.62 -58.56 -14.82
N PRO A 58 25.64 -58.98 -15.63
CA PRO A 58 25.12 -58.19 -16.74
C PRO A 58 24.41 -56.93 -16.25
N VAL A 59 24.69 -55.82 -16.94
CA VAL A 59 24.14 -54.49 -16.70
C VAL A 59 22.60 -54.55 -16.71
N PRO A 60 21.91 -54.17 -15.63
CA PRO A 60 20.48 -53.89 -15.72
C PRO A 60 20.31 -52.57 -16.49
N VAL A 61 19.56 -52.62 -17.57
CA VAL A 61 19.04 -51.42 -18.23
C VAL A 61 18.12 -50.74 -17.22
N ASP A 62 18.58 -49.64 -16.63
CA ASP A 62 17.73 -48.77 -15.82
C ASP A 62 16.55 -48.33 -16.70
N PRO A 63 15.29 -48.61 -16.31
CA PRO A 63 14.17 -47.97 -16.97
C PRO A 63 14.31 -46.46 -16.74
N PRO A 64 14.02 -45.62 -17.75
CA PRO A 64 14.15 -44.18 -17.61
C PRO A 64 13.34 -43.74 -16.39
N LYS A 65 14.04 -43.09 -15.44
CA LYS A 65 13.46 -42.37 -14.32
C LYS A 65 12.25 -41.59 -14.86
N PRO A 66 11.02 -41.81 -14.38
CA PRO A 66 9.90 -41.03 -14.86
C PRO A 66 10.24 -39.58 -14.52
N ALA A 67 10.53 -38.78 -15.54
CA ALA A 67 10.42 -37.34 -15.44
C ALA A 67 9.06 -37.10 -14.79
N ALA A 68 9.04 -36.47 -13.62
CA ALA A 68 7.81 -36.13 -12.94
C ALA A 68 6.93 -35.45 -13.98
N ARG A 69 5.90 -36.17 -14.46
CA ARG A 69 4.91 -35.62 -15.37
C ARG A 69 4.47 -34.33 -14.73
N VAL A 70 4.70 -33.21 -15.40
CA VAL A 70 4.12 -31.93 -15.01
C VAL A 70 2.62 -32.14 -15.16
N LEU A 71 1.96 -32.55 -14.09
CA LEU A 71 0.55 -32.95 -14.07
C LEU A 71 -0.38 -31.80 -14.47
N PHE A 72 0.15 -30.60 -14.65
CA PHE A 72 -0.60 -29.35 -14.79
C PHE A 72 -0.31 -28.58 -16.10
N ASP A 73 0.43 -29.17 -17.04
CA ASP A 73 0.71 -28.57 -18.37
C ASP A 73 -0.40 -28.84 -19.41
N SER A 74 -1.45 -29.58 -19.03
CA SER A 74 -2.66 -29.70 -19.85
C SER A 74 -3.46 -28.40 -19.77
N GLU A 75 -3.77 -27.84 -20.94
CA GLU A 75 -4.61 -26.64 -21.11
C GLU A 75 -5.94 -26.75 -20.33
N ASP A 76 -6.42 -27.99 -20.12
CA ASP A 76 -7.66 -28.40 -19.47
C ASP A 76 -7.45 -29.32 -18.25
N HIS A 77 -6.66 -28.90 -17.26
CA HIS A 77 -6.58 -29.65 -15.99
C HIS A 77 -7.92 -29.59 -15.21
N PRO A 78 -8.49 -30.72 -14.73
CA PRO A 78 -9.80 -30.73 -14.05
C PRO A 78 -9.86 -29.80 -12.83
N ALA A 79 -8.80 -29.77 -12.02
CA ALA A 79 -8.74 -28.86 -10.86
C ALA A 79 -8.76 -27.36 -11.25
N VAL A 80 -8.26 -27.00 -12.44
CA VAL A 80 -8.33 -25.60 -12.92
C VAL A 80 -9.75 -25.28 -13.38
N ARG A 81 -10.46 -26.25 -13.98
CA ARG A 81 -11.87 -26.11 -14.34
C ARG A 81 -12.76 -25.96 -13.10
N ASP A 82 -12.51 -26.76 -12.07
CA ASP A 82 -13.23 -26.68 -10.80
C ASP A 82 -12.95 -25.36 -10.08
N ALA A 83 -11.70 -24.90 -10.08
CA ALA A 83 -11.32 -23.59 -9.56
C ALA A 83 -12.03 -22.46 -10.34
N LEU A 84 -12.08 -22.51 -11.67
CA LEU A 84 -12.81 -21.53 -12.47
C LEU A 84 -14.32 -21.55 -12.21
N ALA A 85 -14.93 -22.73 -12.05
CA ALA A 85 -16.33 -22.84 -11.70
C ALA A 85 -16.62 -22.19 -10.34
N LEU A 86 -15.75 -22.43 -9.35
CA LEU A 86 -15.83 -21.82 -8.04
C LEU A 86 -15.61 -20.31 -8.08
N ALA A 87 -14.66 -19.84 -8.89
CA ALA A 87 -14.40 -18.42 -9.10
C ALA A 87 -15.59 -17.71 -9.75
N ARG A 88 -16.26 -18.33 -10.72
CA ARG A 88 -17.49 -17.77 -11.33
C ARG A 88 -18.63 -17.66 -10.32
N ALA A 89 -18.72 -18.59 -9.37
CA ALA A 89 -19.73 -18.57 -8.33
C ALA A 89 -19.43 -17.52 -7.24
N ASP A 90 -18.19 -17.48 -6.73
CA ASP A 90 -17.83 -16.64 -5.57
C ASP A 90 -17.38 -15.22 -5.97
N HIS A 91 -16.86 -15.04 -7.20
CA HIS A 91 -16.28 -13.79 -7.68
C HIS A 91 -16.73 -13.41 -9.12
N PRO A 92 -18.04 -13.36 -9.42
CA PRO A 92 -18.56 -13.23 -10.78
C PRO A 92 -18.04 -11.97 -11.51
N LYS A 93 -17.99 -10.83 -10.82
CA LYS A 93 -17.53 -9.54 -11.40
C LYS A 93 -16.05 -9.57 -11.82
N LEU A 94 -15.21 -10.27 -11.06
CA LEU A 94 -13.77 -10.39 -11.38
C LEU A 94 -13.55 -11.33 -12.56
N VAL A 95 -14.32 -12.42 -12.64
CA VAL A 95 -14.16 -13.41 -13.71
C VAL A 95 -14.65 -12.88 -15.05
N GLU A 96 -15.75 -12.11 -15.08
CA GLU A 96 -16.30 -11.49 -16.29
C GLU A 96 -15.24 -10.78 -17.15
N HIS A 97 -14.28 -10.11 -16.51
CA HIS A 97 -13.25 -9.31 -17.19
C HIS A 97 -11.86 -9.96 -17.19
N ALA A 98 -11.63 -11.01 -16.39
CA ALA A 98 -10.30 -11.55 -16.14
C ALA A 98 -10.23 -13.09 -16.11
N GLU A 99 -11.20 -13.79 -16.70
CA GLU A 99 -11.26 -15.26 -16.68
C GLU A 99 -9.96 -15.93 -17.13
N GLN A 100 -9.38 -15.50 -18.25
CA GLN A 100 -8.12 -16.05 -18.77
C GLN A 100 -6.94 -15.82 -17.81
N ARG A 101 -6.87 -14.63 -17.19
CA ARG A 101 -5.84 -14.31 -16.20
C ARG A 101 -6.01 -15.17 -14.95
N MET A 102 -7.24 -15.35 -14.50
CA MET A 102 -7.56 -16.19 -13.35
C MET A 102 -7.18 -17.66 -13.62
N ALA A 103 -7.46 -18.19 -14.81
CA ALA A 103 -7.04 -19.52 -15.23
C ALA A 103 -5.50 -19.67 -15.17
N ALA A 104 -4.76 -18.67 -15.63
CA ALA A 104 -3.30 -18.66 -15.54
C ALA A 104 -2.80 -18.63 -14.09
N LEU A 105 -3.46 -17.87 -13.20
CA LEU A 105 -3.14 -17.86 -11.77
C LEU A 105 -3.40 -19.22 -11.12
N PHE A 106 -4.51 -19.88 -11.43
CA PHE A 106 -4.80 -21.23 -10.92
C PHE A 106 -3.79 -22.27 -11.38
N ARG A 107 -3.36 -22.24 -12.64
CA ARG A 107 -2.30 -23.15 -13.14
C ARG A 107 -0.97 -22.95 -12.42
N ARG A 108 -0.66 -21.73 -11.99
CA ARG A 108 0.56 -21.43 -11.23
C ARG A 108 0.43 -21.85 -9.77
N LEU A 109 -0.74 -21.63 -9.17
CA LEU A 109 -1.01 -21.87 -7.76
C LEU A 109 -1.26 -23.35 -7.42
N LEU A 110 -1.76 -24.13 -8.39
CA LEU A 110 -2.00 -25.56 -8.25
C LEU A 110 -0.79 -26.37 -8.79
N PRO A 111 -0.28 -27.35 -8.03
CA PRO A 111 -0.73 -27.79 -6.71
C PRO A 111 -0.24 -26.85 -5.61
N VAL A 112 -1.02 -26.71 -4.54
CA VAL A 112 -0.69 -25.81 -3.41
C VAL A 112 0.56 -26.29 -2.70
N ARG A 113 1.56 -25.41 -2.56
CA ARG A 113 2.81 -25.68 -1.84
C ARG A 113 3.12 -24.53 -0.90
N MET A 114 3.64 -24.84 0.29
CA MET A 114 3.97 -23.83 1.31
C MET A 114 4.83 -22.68 0.75
N LYS A 115 5.97 -23.00 0.13
CA LYS A 115 6.88 -22.00 -0.44
C LYS A 115 6.17 -21.07 -1.43
N LEU A 116 5.30 -21.63 -2.26
CA LEU A 116 4.56 -20.86 -3.26
C LEU A 116 3.56 -19.92 -2.61
N VAL A 117 2.85 -20.37 -1.58
CA VAL A 117 1.87 -19.56 -0.84
C VAL A 117 2.55 -18.40 -0.12
N THR A 118 3.70 -18.64 0.52
CA THR A 118 4.43 -17.60 1.25
C THR A 118 4.97 -16.50 0.34
N GLU A 119 5.39 -16.86 -0.88
CA GLU A 119 5.94 -15.93 -1.90
C GLU A 119 4.84 -15.38 -2.84
N TRP A 120 3.60 -15.88 -2.74
CA TRP A 120 2.54 -15.59 -3.73
C TRP A 120 2.20 -14.10 -3.83
N ALA A 121 2.24 -13.52 -5.03
CA ALA A 121 1.98 -12.10 -5.25
C ALA A 121 2.96 -11.14 -4.55
N GLU A 122 4.17 -11.58 -4.21
CA GLU A 122 5.21 -10.69 -3.66
C GLU A 122 5.54 -9.54 -4.61
N GLY A 123 5.76 -9.82 -5.90
CA GLY A 123 5.97 -8.79 -6.92
C GLY A 123 4.84 -7.76 -6.96
N PRO A 124 3.58 -8.17 -7.18
CA PRO A 124 2.41 -7.28 -7.12
C PRO A 124 2.29 -6.46 -5.82
N LEU A 125 2.64 -7.03 -4.67
CA LEU A 125 2.64 -6.31 -3.39
C LEU A 125 3.72 -5.22 -3.35
N MET A 126 4.92 -5.52 -3.85
CA MET A 126 6.01 -4.55 -3.94
C MET A 126 5.69 -3.43 -4.93
N GLU A 127 5.10 -3.78 -6.09
CA GLU A 127 4.61 -2.80 -7.07
C GLU A 127 3.58 -1.86 -6.45
N GLN A 128 2.60 -2.40 -5.73
CA GLN A 128 1.58 -1.60 -5.07
C GLN A 128 2.18 -0.69 -4.00
N ALA A 129 3.15 -1.17 -3.22
CA ALA A 129 3.84 -0.35 -2.23
C ALA A 129 4.60 0.82 -2.90
N ALA A 130 5.27 0.57 -4.03
CA ALA A 130 5.97 1.61 -4.78
C ALA A 130 5.00 2.69 -5.32
N LEU A 131 3.79 2.30 -5.72
CA LEU A 131 2.77 3.23 -6.23
C LEU A 131 2.18 4.16 -5.16
N LEU A 132 2.35 3.85 -3.87
CA LEU A 132 1.89 4.73 -2.78
C LEU A 132 2.81 5.94 -2.57
N GLN A 133 4.09 5.85 -2.95
CA GLN A 133 5.03 6.96 -2.82
C GLN A 133 4.60 8.17 -3.67
N PRO A 134 4.33 8.04 -4.98
CA PRO A 134 3.83 9.15 -5.80
C PRO A 134 2.56 9.82 -5.24
N ILE A 135 1.62 9.04 -4.69
CA ILE A 135 0.41 9.58 -4.07
C ILE A 135 0.77 10.45 -2.86
N THR A 136 1.66 9.96 -1.99
CA THR A 136 2.11 10.70 -0.81
C THR A 136 2.82 12.00 -1.20
N GLU A 137 3.66 11.95 -2.23
CA GLU A 137 4.35 13.13 -2.77
C GLU A 137 3.37 14.16 -3.34
N LEU A 138 2.30 13.73 -4.02
CA LEU A 138 1.27 14.62 -4.55
C LEU A 138 0.47 15.30 -3.43
N VAL A 139 0.11 14.57 -2.38
CA VAL A 139 -0.56 15.15 -1.20
C VAL A 139 0.34 16.19 -0.54
N LEU A 140 1.63 15.89 -0.39
CA LEU A 140 2.61 16.83 0.16
C LEU A 140 2.76 18.07 -0.73
N LYS A 141 2.88 17.90 -2.05
CA LYS A 141 2.93 19.01 -3.01
C LYS A 141 1.69 19.90 -2.87
N PHE A 142 0.50 19.32 -2.82
CA PHE A 142 -0.74 20.08 -2.62
C PHE A 142 -0.70 20.95 -1.37
N ALA A 143 -0.27 20.38 -0.23
CA ALA A 143 -0.14 21.12 1.03
C ALA A 143 0.90 22.25 0.93
N GLN A 144 2.02 22.00 0.24
CA GLN A 144 3.10 22.98 0.06
C GLN A 144 2.72 24.17 -0.82
N LEU A 145 1.78 24.00 -1.77
CA LEU A 145 1.32 25.12 -2.60
C LEU A 145 0.71 26.25 -1.76
N ALA A 146 0.12 25.92 -0.60
CA ALA A 146 -0.46 26.87 0.35
C ALA A 146 -1.39 27.92 -0.32
N VAL A 147 -2.05 27.55 -1.42
CA VAL A 147 -2.89 28.45 -2.23
C VAL A 147 -3.99 29.12 -1.41
N PRO A 148 -4.68 28.45 -0.45
CA PRO A 148 -5.65 29.13 0.41
C PRO A 148 -5.04 30.32 1.17
N ALA A 149 -3.85 30.15 1.75
CA ALA A 149 -3.17 31.22 2.49
C ALA A 149 -2.71 32.35 1.56
N GLN A 150 -2.29 32.02 0.33
CA GLN A 150 -1.95 33.03 -0.68
C GLN A 150 -3.18 33.84 -1.11
N LEU A 151 -4.32 33.18 -1.32
CA LEU A 151 -5.60 33.83 -1.63
C LEU A 151 -6.08 34.72 -0.50
N GLU A 152 -6.00 34.25 0.75
CA GLU A 152 -6.37 35.03 1.93
C GLU A 152 -5.49 36.26 2.09
N ALA A 153 -4.16 36.12 1.96
CA ALA A 153 -3.23 37.26 1.99
C ALA A 153 -3.50 38.26 0.86
N ALA A 154 -3.83 37.76 -0.34
CA ALA A 154 -4.21 38.61 -1.46
C ALA A 154 -5.51 39.36 -1.18
N LEU A 155 -6.56 38.70 -0.68
CA LEU A 155 -7.84 39.31 -0.30
C LEU A 155 -7.70 40.32 0.86
N GLU A 156 -6.87 40.02 1.86
CA GLU A 156 -6.67 40.93 2.98
C GLU A 156 -5.93 42.21 2.53
N SER A 157 -5.00 42.08 1.57
CA SER A 157 -4.36 43.24 0.94
C SER A 157 -5.33 44.14 0.18
N THR A 158 -6.51 43.64 -0.21
CA THR A 158 -7.57 44.45 -0.84
C THR A 158 -8.43 45.19 0.18
N ARG A 159 -8.52 44.70 1.42
CA ARG A 159 -9.32 45.30 2.50
C ARG A 159 -8.56 46.36 3.27
N ALA A 160 -7.23 46.27 3.32
CA ALA A 160 -6.39 47.24 4.01
C ALA A 160 -6.57 48.63 3.40
N THR A 161 -7.34 49.48 4.08
CA THR A 161 -7.44 50.91 3.75
C THR A 161 -6.02 51.49 3.83
N PRO A 162 -5.57 52.31 2.86
CA PRO A 162 -4.25 52.93 2.89
C PRO A 162 -4.21 53.98 4.01
N SER A 163 -4.07 53.52 5.25
CA SER A 163 -3.90 54.37 6.42
C SER A 163 -2.56 55.08 6.32
N VAL A 164 -2.55 56.37 6.62
CA VAL A 164 -1.39 57.27 6.45
C VAL A 164 -0.17 56.76 7.23
N PHE A 165 -0.37 55.96 8.29
CA PHE A 165 0.67 55.30 9.08
C PHE A 165 1.30 54.06 8.42
N GLY A 166 0.61 53.40 7.47
CA GLY A 166 1.16 52.26 6.71
C GLY A 166 2.24 52.66 5.69
N LYS A 167 2.34 53.96 5.36
CA LYS A 167 3.39 54.49 4.47
C LYS A 167 4.77 54.52 5.13
N LEU A 168 4.85 54.46 6.47
CA LEU A 168 6.11 54.54 7.24
C LEU A 168 6.63 53.16 7.69
N PHE A 169 5.77 52.14 7.81
CA PHE A 169 6.13 50.81 8.28
C PHE A 169 5.76 49.75 7.25
N ARG A 170 6.69 49.47 6.31
CA ARG A 170 6.59 48.49 5.21
C ARG A 170 5.39 48.69 4.28
N ARG A 171 5.67 49.01 3.01
CA ARG A 171 4.69 49.01 1.92
C ARG A 171 4.03 47.61 1.87
N PRO A 172 2.74 47.46 2.23
CA PRO A 172 2.06 46.18 2.07
C PRO A 172 2.06 45.83 0.59
N MET A 173 2.28 44.55 0.29
CA MET A 173 2.32 44.02 -1.07
C MET A 173 0.98 44.36 -1.73
N THR A 174 0.99 45.05 -2.87
CA THR A 174 -0.27 45.44 -3.52
C THR A 174 -0.95 44.19 -4.10
N PRO A 175 -2.29 44.15 -4.21
CA PRO A 175 -3.01 42.99 -4.74
C PRO A 175 -2.48 42.51 -6.10
N ALA A 176 -2.04 43.45 -6.95
CA ALA A 176 -1.43 43.17 -8.26
C ALA A 176 -0.10 42.41 -8.19
N GLN A 177 0.63 42.50 -7.07
CA GLN A 177 1.89 41.78 -6.86
C GLN A 177 1.66 40.30 -6.52
N TYR A 178 0.46 39.90 -6.08
CA TYR A 178 0.08 38.49 -5.90
C TYR A 178 -0.29 37.80 -7.22
N LYS A 179 -0.61 38.56 -8.28
CA LYS A 179 -1.00 38.05 -9.60
C LYS A 179 -0.06 36.97 -10.17
N PRO A 180 1.27 37.16 -10.26
CA PRO A 180 2.16 36.14 -10.80
C PRO A 180 2.23 34.88 -9.93
N ALA A 181 2.21 35.03 -8.60
CA ALA A 181 2.20 33.91 -7.68
C ALA A 181 0.91 33.08 -7.82
N LEU A 182 -0.24 33.74 -7.88
CA LEU A 182 -1.55 33.08 -8.07
C LEU A 182 -1.67 32.40 -9.43
N LEU A 183 -1.14 33.00 -10.51
CA LEU A 183 -1.09 32.36 -11.82
C LEU A 183 -0.24 31.09 -11.80
N SER A 184 0.95 31.15 -11.17
CA SER A 184 1.82 29.98 -11.00
C SER A 184 1.15 28.90 -10.15
N SER A 185 0.53 29.27 -9.03
CA SER A 185 -0.22 28.35 -8.18
C SER A 185 -1.37 27.68 -8.92
N ARG A 186 -2.08 28.39 -9.81
CA ARG A 186 -3.13 27.82 -10.65
C ARG A 186 -2.58 26.76 -11.61
N GLU A 187 -1.46 27.05 -12.28
CA GLU A 187 -0.82 26.10 -13.19
C GLU A 187 -0.34 24.84 -12.44
N GLN A 188 0.29 25.02 -11.28
CA GLN A 188 0.72 23.92 -10.43
C GLN A 188 -0.45 23.08 -9.91
N LEU A 189 -1.59 23.70 -9.57
CA LEU A 189 -2.81 22.96 -9.19
C LEU A 189 -3.37 22.14 -10.36
N LEU A 190 -3.39 22.70 -11.58
CA LEU A 190 -3.84 21.97 -12.78
C LEU A 190 -2.93 20.77 -13.09
N GLN A 191 -1.62 20.95 -12.96
CA GLN A 191 -0.66 19.86 -13.11
C GLN A 191 -0.86 18.80 -12.03
N LEU A 192 -1.06 19.21 -10.78
CA LEU A 192 -1.32 18.29 -9.67
C LEU A 192 -2.58 17.45 -9.91
N ILE A 193 -3.64 18.05 -10.45
CA ILE A 193 -4.87 17.32 -10.82
C ILE A 193 -4.55 16.24 -11.86
N ALA A 194 -3.87 16.60 -12.95
CA ALA A 194 -3.48 15.64 -13.99
C ALA A 194 -2.58 14.50 -13.45
N ASP A 195 -1.54 14.85 -12.68
CA ASP A 195 -0.62 13.86 -12.10
C ASP A 195 -1.36 12.93 -11.11
N SER A 196 -2.33 13.46 -10.36
CA SER A 196 -3.14 12.69 -9.43
C SER A 196 -4.05 11.68 -10.11
N GLU A 197 -4.53 11.95 -11.32
CA GLU A 197 -5.36 11.02 -12.09
C GLU A 197 -4.53 9.82 -12.56
N VAL A 198 -3.33 10.09 -13.10
CA VAL A 198 -2.41 9.05 -13.54
C VAL A 198 -1.98 8.16 -12.36
N ALA A 199 -1.57 8.78 -11.25
CA ALA A 199 -1.16 8.03 -10.06
C ALA A 199 -2.31 7.18 -9.50
N SER A 200 -3.54 7.72 -9.46
CA SER A 200 -4.72 7.01 -8.98
C SER A 200 -5.10 5.85 -9.90
N SER A 201 -5.04 6.05 -11.22
CA SER A 201 -5.34 5.02 -12.22
C SER A 201 -4.35 3.86 -12.16
N ASN A 202 -3.05 4.15 -12.00
CA ASN A 202 -2.03 3.13 -11.82
C ASN A 202 -2.24 2.33 -10.53
N LEU A 203 -2.57 3.03 -9.43
CA LEU A 203 -2.85 2.39 -8.15
C LEU A 203 -4.12 1.52 -8.21
N GLU A 204 -5.16 1.97 -8.90
CA GLU A 204 -6.39 1.21 -9.14
C GLU A 204 -6.13 -0.05 -9.97
N ALA A 205 -5.36 0.06 -11.06
CA ALA A 205 -4.97 -1.08 -11.88
C ALA A 205 -4.17 -2.12 -11.06
N SER A 206 -3.25 -1.64 -10.20
CA SER A 206 -2.48 -2.49 -9.28
C SER A 206 -3.37 -3.16 -8.25
N ALA A 207 -4.32 -2.43 -7.64
CA ALA A 207 -5.26 -2.98 -6.66
C ALA A 207 -6.16 -4.05 -7.30
N ASN A 208 -6.64 -3.83 -8.51
CA ASN A 208 -7.42 -4.80 -9.28
C ASN A 208 -6.59 -6.07 -9.58
N ASN A 209 -5.33 -5.91 -9.99
CA ASN A 209 -4.43 -7.05 -10.20
C ASN A 209 -4.20 -7.84 -8.90
N LEU A 210 -3.98 -7.15 -7.78
CA LEU A 210 -3.78 -7.81 -6.50
C LEU A 210 -5.07 -8.49 -5.99
N ALA A 211 -6.24 -7.89 -6.23
CA ALA A 211 -7.53 -8.50 -5.93
C ALA A 211 -7.72 -9.83 -6.67
N LEU A 212 -7.26 -9.94 -7.93
CA LEU A 212 -7.25 -11.22 -8.66
C LEU A 212 -6.38 -12.27 -7.98
N HIS A 213 -5.19 -11.89 -7.50
CA HIS A 213 -4.30 -12.81 -6.76
C HIS A 213 -4.92 -13.26 -5.43
N GLY A 214 -5.61 -12.37 -4.73
CA GLY A 214 -6.34 -12.69 -3.49
C GLY A 214 -7.54 -13.61 -3.72
N ALA A 215 -8.31 -13.37 -4.79
CA ALA A 215 -9.41 -14.23 -5.19
C ALA A 215 -8.92 -15.62 -5.60
N ALA A 216 -7.79 -15.70 -6.33
CA ALA A 216 -7.18 -16.97 -6.71
C ALA A 216 -6.81 -17.81 -5.48
N LEU A 217 -6.18 -17.19 -4.47
CA LEU A 217 -5.88 -17.85 -3.19
C LEU A 217 -7.15 -18.32 -2.46
N ALA A 218 -8.19 -17.49 -2.40
CA ALA A 218 -9.44 -17.83 -1.72
C ALA A 218 -10.12 -19.06 -2.35
N VAL A 219 -10.19 -19.09 -3.68
CA VAL A 219 -10.74 -20.21 -4.45
C VAL A 219 -9.93 -21.48 -4.23
N VAL A 220 -8.61 -21.40 -4.32
CA VAL A 220 -7.74 -22.57 -4.14
C VAL A 220 -7.76 -23.09 -2.70
N ALA A 221 -7.84 -22.22 -1.69
CA ALA A 221 -8.03 -22.63 -0.30
C ALA A 221 -9.35 -23.39 -0.11
N LYS A 222 -10.44 -22.93 -0.75
CA LYS A 222 -11.75 -23.60 -0.70
C LYS A 222 -11.75 -24.92 -1.45
N LEU A 223 -11.05 -25.01 -2.58
CA LEU A 223 -10.88 -26.26 -3.36
C LEU A 223 -10.03 -27.29 -2.63
N ALA A 224 -8.99 -26.85 -1.92
CA ALA A 224 -8.12 -27.73 -1.14
C ALA A 224 -8.84 -28.36 0.07
N GLY A 225 -9.93 -27.75 0.55
CA GLY A 225 -10.93 -28.36 1.43
C GLY A 225 -10.39 -29.30 2.51
N GLY A 226 -9.71 -28.77 3.54
CA GLY A 226 -9.19 -29.54 4.68
C GLY A 226 -8.16 -30.63 4.33
N ALA A 227 -7.81 -30.83 3.05
CA ALA A 227 -6.80 -31.77 2.59
C ALA A 227 -5.37 -31.19 2.69
N VAL A 228 -5.25 -29.92 3.06
CA VAL A 228 -4.01 -29.24 3.39
C VAL A 228 -3.78 -29.28 4.89
N ASP A 229 -2.52 -29.36 5.31
CA ASP A 229 -2.20 -29.32 6.74
C ASP A 229 -2.54 -27.94 7.36
N ALA A 230 -2.72 -27.92 8.68
CA ALA A 230 -3.13 -26.72 9.41
C ALA A 230 -2.13 -25.55 9.24
N VAL A 231 -0.85 -25.84 9.00
CA VAL A 231 0.18 -24.82 8.80
C VAL A 231 -0.02 -24.12 7.45
N LEU A 232 -0.34 -24.90 6.41
CA LEU A 232 -0.62 -24.39 5.08
C LEU A 232 -1.93 -23.61 5.03
N GLU A 233 -2.95 -24.03 5.77
CA GLU A 233 -4.19 -23.26 5.93
C GLU A 233 -3.97 -21.90 6.59
N ASP A 234 -3.15 -21.85 7.64
CA ASP A 234 -2.76 -20.61 8.30
C ASP A 234 -1.96 -19.71 7.34
N ALA A 235 -0.98 -20.25 6.62
CA ALA A 235 -0.21 -19.50 5.63
C ALA A 235 -1.09 -18.91 4.51
N LEU A 236 -2.06 -19.67 3.99
CA LEU A 236 -3.05 -19.20 3.01
C LEU A 236 -3.89 -18.04 3.59
N THR A 237 -4.32 -18.18 4.83
CA THR A 237 -5.12 -17.16 5.53
C THR A 237 -4.33 -15.88 5.76
N GLN A 238 -3.09 -16.00 6.23
CA GLN A 238 -2.19 -14.86 6.43
C GLN A 238 -1.90 -14.15 5.11
N ARG A 239 -1.55 -14.89 4.05
CA ARG A 239 -1.25 -14.28 2.75
C ARG A 239 -2.45 -13.57 2.14
N ARG A 240 -3.63 -14.17 2.22
CA ARG A 240 -4.88 -13.54 1.79
C ARG A 240 -5.16 -12.27 2.58
N THR A 241 -4.94 -12.29 3.90
CA THR A 241 -5.16 -11.12 4.76
C THR A 241 -4.24 -9.97 4.37
N LEU A 242 -2.95 -10.25 4.14
CA LEU A 242 -1.97 -9.27 3.69
C LEU A 242 -2.40 -8.64 2.35
N ILE A 243 -2.78 -9.46 1.36
CA ILE A 243 -3.26 -8.99 0.06
C ILE A 243 -4.51 -8.10 0.22
N GLN A 244 -5.47 -8.52 1.03
CA GLN A 244 -6.69 -7.74 1.27
C GLN A 244 -6.42 -6.42 2.00
N GLN A 245 -5.41 -6.36 2.87
CA GLN A 245 -4.99 -5.12 3.52
C GLN A 245 -4.37 -4.16 2.50
N ALA A 246 -3.49 -4.65 1.62
CA ALA A 246 -2.88 -3.84 0.57
C ALA A 246 -3.93 -3.28 -0.40
N VAL A 247 -4.89 -4.09 -0.87
CA VAL A 247 -6.02 -3.62 -1.70
C VAL A 247 -6.80 -2.51 -1.00
N ARG A 248 -7.20 -2.74 0.27
CA ARG A 248 -7.93 -1.73 1.06
C ARG A 248 -7.13 -0.44 1.24
N GLN A 249 -5.82 -0.54 1.44
CA GLN A 249 -4.97 0.64 1.54
C GLN A 249 -4.95 1.44 0.23
N ALA A 250 -4.83 0.77 -0.92
CA ALA A 250 -4.92 1.45 -2.21
C ALA A 250 -6.27 2.12 -2.44
N GLU A 251 -7.38 1.45 -2.12
CA GLU A 251 -8.73 2.02 -2.24
C GLU A 251 -8.86 3.30 -1.40
N LEU A 252 -8.39 3.28 -0.15
CA LEU A 252 -8.39 4.46 0.71
C LEU A 252 -7.51 5.58 0.15
N SER A 253 -6.32 5.26 -0.36
CA SER A 253 -5.43 6.24 -0.99
C SER A 253 -6.04 6.87 -2.26
N ILE A 254 -6.73 6.08 -3.09
CA ILE A 254 -7.46 6.58 -4.27
C ILE A 254 -8.56 7.54 -3.85
N LEU A 255 -9.34 7.20 -2.82
CA LEU A 255 -10.40 8.08 -2.29
C LEU A 255 -9.84 9.39 -1.74
N GLN A 256 -8.75 9.33 -0.97
CA GLN A 256 -8.06 10.52 -0.45
C GLN A 256 -7.55 11.41 -1.58
N MET A 257 -6.91 10.82 -2.60
CA MET A 257 -6.42 11.54 -3.76
C MET A 257 -7.57 12.18 -4.56
N GLY A 258 -8.73 11.51 -4.66
CA GLY A 258 -9.94 12.07 -5.25
C GLY A 258 -10.44 13.33 -4.52
N GLN A 259 -10.39 13.34 -3.19
CA GLN A 259 -10.74 14.52 -2.39
C GLN A 259 -9.77 15.69 -2.63
N VAL A 260 -8.47 15.42 -2.65
CA VAL A 260 -7.45 16.44 -2.94
C VAL A 260 -7.63 17.02 -4.34
N ARG A 261 -7.96 16.19 -5.33
CA ARG A 261 -8.23 16.65 -6.70
C ARG A 261 -9.44 17.59 -6.75
N GLN A 262 -10.51 17.26 -6.03
CA GLN A 262 -11.68 18.14 -5.94
C GLN A 262 -11.31 19.48 -5.29
N GLN A 263 -10.59 19.45 -4.16
CA GLN A 263 -10.14 20.67 -3.48
C GLN A 263 -9.23 21.51 -4.39
N ALA A 264 -8.32 20.89 -5.14
CA ALA A 264 -7.46 21.57 -6.09
C ALA A 264 -8.28 22.23 -7.22
N ALA A 265 -9.30 21.55 -7.74
CA ALA A 265 -10.19 22.11 -8.76
C ALA A 265 -10.99 23.32 -8.24
N ASP A 266 -11.50 23.23 -7.00
CA ASP A 266 -12.19 24.33 -6.35
C ASP A 266 -11.26 25.55 -6.15
N LEU A 267 -10.01 25.31 -5.74
CA LEU A 267 -9.00 26.36 -5.59
C LEU A 267 -8.62 26.99 -6.93
N VAL A 268 -8.51 26.21 -8.02
CA VAL A 268 -8.32 26.74 -9.37
C VAL A 268 -9.46 27.69 -9.73
N GLY A 269 -10.71 27.33 -9.40
CA GLY A 269 -11.88 28.19 -9.59
C GLY A 269 -11.80 29.49 -8.80
N GLN A 270 -11.43 29.42 -7.52
CA GLN A 270 -11.28 30.59 -6.64
C GLN A 270 -10.17 31.53 -7.12
N VAL A 271 -9.00 30.99 -7.46
CA VAL A 271 -7.89 31.75 -8.03
C VAL A 271 -8.31 32.43 -9.33
N SER A 272 -9.00 31.70 -10.21
CA SER A 272 -9.48 32.27 -11.48
C SER A 272 -10.44 33.42 -11.24
N SER A 273 -11.42 33.24 -10.33
CA SER A 273 -12.37 34.28 -9.94
C SER A 273 -11.68 35.53 -9.38
N PHE A 274 -10.70 35.36 -8.49
CA PHE A 274 -9.93 36.48 -7.96
C PHE A 274 -9.19 37.24 -9.06
N LEU A 275 -8.54 36.52 -9.98
CA LEU A 275 -7.73 37.11 -11.05
C LEU A 275 -8.57 37.81 -12.13
N THR A 276 -9.79 37.34 -12.42
CA THR A 276 -10.62 37.88 -13.51
C THR A 276 -11.72 38.83 -13.04
N VAL A 277 -12.17 38.73 -11.79
CA VAL A 277 -13.27 39.55 -11.27
C VAL A 277 -12.75 40.52 -10.21
N THR A 278 -12.16 40.00 -9.13
CA THR A 278 -11.79 40.83 -7.98
C THR A 278 -10.65 41.79 -8.29
N LEU A 279 -9.57 41.29 -8.90
CA LEU A 279 -8.40 42.11 -9.19
C LEU A 279 -8.70 43.25 -10.18
N PRO A 280 -9.38 43.01 -11.33
CA PRO A 280 -9.73 44.11 -12.24
C PRO A 280 -10.71 45.12 -11.62
N ALA A 281 -11.68 44.67 -10.81
CA ALA A 281 -12.59 45.58 -10.11
C ALA A 281 -11.85 46.54 -9.16
N LEU A 282 -10.83 46.05 -8.48
CA LEU A 282 -9.98 46.87 -7.60
C LEU A 282 -9.10 47.84 -8.39
N GLU A 283 -8.52 47.40 -9.51
CA GLU A 283 -7.74 48.27 -10.39
C GLU A 283 -8.61 49.42 -10.94
N MET A 284 -9.86 49.14 -11.31
CA MET A 284 -10.83 50.17 -11.74
C MET A 284 -11.24 51.11 -10.60
N ALA A 285 -11.53 50.59 -9.41
CA ALA A 285 -11.88 51.42 -8.25
C ALA A 285 -10.72 52.34 -7.82
N GLN A 286 -9.47 51.86 -7.89
CA GLN A 286 -8.28 52.67 -7.62
C GLN A 286 -8.06 53.75 -8.68
N ALA A 287 -8.34 53.45 -9.95
CA ALA A 287 -8.26 54.44 -11.02
C ALA A 287 -9.33 55.55 -10.90
N GLN A 288 -10.50 55.24 -10.36
CA GLN A 288 -11.61 56.21 -10.17
C GLN A 288 -11.46 57.07 -8.92
N GLY A 289 -10.85 56.55 -7.84
CA GLY A 289 -10.62 57.30 -6.59
C GLY A 289 -9.34 58.15 -6.57
N GLY A 290 -8.59 58.19 -7.67
CA GLY A 290 -7.32 58.93 -7.81
C GLY A 290 -7.44 60.31 -8.48
N ASN A 291 -8.66 60.77 -8.78
CA ASN A 291 -8.98 62.14 -9.20
C ASN A 291 -9.66 62.91 -8.06
#